data_AF-A0A547ELU1-F1
#
_entry.id   AF-A0A547ELU1-F1
#
_cell.length_a   1.000
_cell.length_b   1.000
_cell.length_c   1.000
_cell.angle_alpha   90.00
_cell.angle_beta   90.00
_cell.angle_gamma   90.00
#
_symmetry.space_group_name_H-M   'P 1'
#
loop_
_entity.id
_entity.type
_entity.pdbx_description
1 polymer ?
#
loop_
_entity_poly.entity_id
_entity_poly.type
_entity_poly.pdbx_seq_one_letter_code
_entity_poly.pdbx_strand_id
1 'polypeptide(L)'
;MSETEKQAINAPNAVMNGYLTMHYPDWFKPDGIYFNDGAFESFESSHKLTKDGKIRLVPTAGHTLGHLAVVVDMGEHYILIGGDASYSEQDMLAGNIDGVCNA
;
A
#
# COMPACT_ATOMS: atom_id res chain seq x y z
N MET A 1 1.58 -2.58 7.42
CA MET A 1 2.29 -2.56 6.12
C MET A 1 2.11 -3.91 5.44
N SER A 2 2.29 -4.01 4.12
CA SER A 2 2.31 -5.32 3.46
C SER A 2 3.54 -6.12 3.87
N GLU A 3 3.50 -7.44 3.69
CA GLU A 3 4.67 -8.29 3.89
C GLU A 3 5.81 -7.91 2.94
N THR A 4 5.50 -7.58 1.67
CA THR A 4 6.48 -7.09 0.70
C THR A 4 7.23 -5.85 1.21
N GLU A 5 6.50 -4.90 1.81
CA GLU A 5 7.11 -3.70 2.38
C GLU A 5 8.02 -4.03 3.57
N LYS A 6 7.55 -4.93 4.44
CA LYS A 6 8.32 -5.40 5.59
C LYS A 6 9.63 -6.05 5.14
N GLN A 7 9.61 -6.83 4.06
CA GLN A 7 10.82 -7.42 3.49
C GLN A 7 11.76 -6.36 2.92
N ALA A 8 11.23 -5.36 2.21
CA ALA A 8 12.01 -4.25 1.66
C ALA A 8 12.73 -3.44 2.74
N ILE A 9 12.06 -3.18 3.87
CA ILE A 9 12.64 -2.51 5.05
C ILE A 9 13.85 -3.26 5.61
N ASN A 10 13.86 -4.59 5.54
CA ASN A 10 14.92 -5.44 6.09
C ASN A 10 15.97 -5.84 5.04
N ALA A 11 15.86 -5.34 3.80
CA ALA A 11 16.76 -5.71 2.72
C ALA A 11 18.15 -5.04 2.86
N PRO A 12 19.23 -5.62 2.31
CA PRO A 12 20.57 -5.02 2.38
C PRO A 12 20.67 -3.62 1.76
N ASN A 13 19.82 -3.30 0.79
CA ASN A 13 19.74 -2.01 0.10
C ASN A 13 18.64 -1.09 0.68
N ALA A 14 18.01 -1.45 1.80
CA ALA A 14 16.88 -0.70 2.37
C ALA A 14 17.18 0.80 2.55
N VAL A 15 18.32 1.14 3.16
CA VAL A 15 18.71 2.54 3.38
C VAL A 15 18.91 3.30 2.07
N MET A 16 19.49 2.66 1.04
CA MET A 16 19.67 3.27 -0.28
C MET A 16 18.33 3.53 -0.99
N ASN A 17 17.31 2.74 -0.68
CA ASN A 17 15.95 2.91 -1.17
C ASN A 17 15.08 3.80 -0.27
N GLY A 18 15.67 4.50 0.70
CA GLY A 18 14.95 5.44 1.56
C GLY A 18 14.30 4.85 2.82
N TYR A 19 14.49 3.56 3.12
CA TYR A 19 13.99 2.96 4.36
C TYR A 19 14.88 3.33 5.55
N LEU A 20 14.48 4.37 6.27
CA LEU A 20 15.22 4.98 7.38
C LEU A 20 14.66 4.55 8.74
N THR A 21 14.87 3.29 9.12
CA THR A 21 14.32 2.69 10.35
C THR A 21 14.90 3.24 11.65
N MET A 22 16.00 4.01 11.59
CA MET A 22 16.55 4.70 12.77
C MET A 22 15.60 5.75 13.35
N HIS A 23 14.53 6.12 12.63
CA HIS A 23 13.46 6.99 13.12
C HIS A 23 12.33 6.23 13.82
N TYR A 24 12.34 4.89 13.79
CA TYR A 24 11.27 4.11 14.39
C TYR A 24 11.50 3.95 15.89
N PRO A 25 10.44 4.05 16.71
CA PRO A 25 10.54 3.65 18.11
C PRO A 25 10.88 2.15 18.22
N ASP A 26 11.69 1.76 19.23
CA ASP A 26 12.12 0.36 19.41
C ASP A 26 10.97 -0.64 19.58
N TRP A 27 9.81 -0.17 20.04
CA TRP A 27 8.59 -0.98 20.19
C TRP A 27 7.84 -1.20 18.88
N PHE A 28 8.14 -0.44 17.82
CA PHE A 28 7.40 -0.49 16.56
C PHE A 28 7.91 -1.63 15.68
N LYS A 29 7.27 -2.79 15.82
CA LYS A 29 7.58 -4.02 15.07
C LYS A 29 6.32 -4.59 14.45
N PRO A 30 5.76 -3.96 13.39
CA PRO A 30 4.50 -4.39 12.81
C PRO A 30 4.63 -5.75 12.12
N ASP A 31 3.54 -6.51 12.15
CA ASP A 31 3.39 -7.70 11.33
C ASP A 31 3.10 -7.32 9.87
N GLY A 32 3.58 -8.16 8.96
CA GLY A 32 3.34 -7.99 7.54
C GLY A 32 2.00 -8.58 7.15
N ILE A 33 1.31 -7.88 6.25
CA ILE A 33 0.00 -8.28 5.75
C ILE A 33 0.16 -9.02 4.43
N TYR A 34 -0.57 -10.12 4.29
CA TYR A 34 -0.68 -10.91 3.07
C TYR A 34 -2.05 -10.69 2.42
N PHE A 35 -2.09 -10.56 1.10
CA PHE A 35 -3.30 -10.32 0.30
C PHE A 35 -3.96 -11.64 -0.13
N ASN A 36 -4.42 -12.43 0.85
CA ASN A 36 -4.91 -13.79 0.63
C ASN A 36 -6.44 -13.91 0.55
N ASP A 37 -7.18 -12.79 0.57
CA ASP A 37 -8.65 -12.80 0.53
C ASP A 37 -9.23 -12.77 -0.90
N GLY A 38 -8.37 -12.96 -1.91
CA GLY A 38 -8.76 -13.02 -3.33
C GLY A 38 -9.00 -11.65 -3.95
N ALA A 39 -9.43 -11.66 -5.22
CA ALA A 39 -9.72 -10.46 -5.99
C ALA A 39 -10.87 -9.65 -5.38
N PHE A 40 -10.80 -8.33 -5.54
CA PHE A 40 -11.82 -7.40 -5.10
C PHE A 40 -11.94 -6.26 -6.11
N GLU A 41 -13.11 -6.14 -6.73
CA GLU A 41 -13.35 -5.18 -7.82
C GLU A 41 -12.27 -5.30 -8.91
N SER A 42 -11.58 -4.20 -9.24
CA SER A 42 -10.50 -4.16 -10.24
C SER A 42 -9.13 -4.63 -9.71
N PHE A 43 -9.03 -5.07 -8.45
CA PHE A 43 -7.77 -5.51 -7.85
C PHE A 43 -7.69 -7.04 -7.80
N GLU A 44 -6.58 -7.61 -8.28
CA GLU A 44 -6.39 -9.07 -8.36
C GLU A 44 -6.29 -9.77 -7.00
N SER A 45 -5.93 -9.03 -5.95
CA SER A 45 -5.83 -9.55 -4.58
C SER A 45 -6.18 -8.49 -3.54
N SER A 46 -6.57 -8.93 -2.35
CA SER A 46 -6.97 -8.06 -1.25
C SER A 46 -6.75 -8.71 0.12
N HIS A 47 -6.86 -7.90 1.17
CA HIS A 47 -6.88 -8.33 2.57
C HIS A 47 -8.02 -7.62 3.31
N LYS A 48 -8.94 -8.36 3.93
CA LYS A 48 -10.01 -7.81 4.77
C LYS A 48 -9.43 -7.41 6.12
N LEU A 49 -9.35 -6.09 6.36
CA LEU A 49 -8.87 -5.57 7.64
C LEU A 49 -9.93 -5.71 8.74
N THR A 50 -11.22 -5.61 8.39
CA THR A 50 -12.34 -5.81 9.30
C THR A 50 -13.06 -7.12 9.02
N LYS A 51 -13.65 -7.73 10.06
CA LYS A 51 -14.38 -9.01 9.95
C LYS A 51 -15.58 -8.94 9.00
N ASP A 52 -16.24 -7.79 8.95
CA ASP A 52 -17.37 -7.52 8.05
C ASP A 52 -16.94 -7.21 6.61
N GLY A 53 -15.63 -7.08 6.35
CA GLY A 53 -15.07 -6.79 5.03
C GLY A 53 -15.30 -5.38 4.53
N LYS A 54 -15.78 -4.46 5.38
CA LYS A 54 -16.00 -3.05 5.01
C LYS A 54 -14.72 -2.25 4.85
N ILE A 55 -13.64 -2.67 5.51
CA ILE A 55 -12.31 -2.10 5.28
C ILE A 55 -11.43 -3.19 4.67
N ARG A 56 -10.88 -2.88 3.49
CA ARG A 56 -9.99 -3.77 2.74
C ARG A 56 -8.70 -3.06 2.39
N LEU A 57 -7.63 -3.82 2.31
CA LEU A 57 -6.34 -3.38 1.79
C LEU A 57 -6.16 -4.01 0.41
N VAL A 58 -5.71 -3.22 -0.56
CA VAL A 58 -5.43 -3.67 -1.92
C VAL A 58 -4.01 -3.28 -2.34
N PRO A 59 -3.28 -4.11 -3.11
CA PRO A 59 -1.95 -3.75 -3.58
C PRO A 59 -2.03 -2.62 -4.60
N THR A 60 -1.14 -1.63 -4.45
CA THR A 60 -0.99 -0.50 -5.36
C THR A 60 0.49 -0.17 -5.52
N ALA A 61 1.30 -1.20 -5.80
CA ALA A 61 2.75 -1.09 -5.93
C ALA A 61 3.15 -0.01 -6.95
N GLY A 62 4.23 0.71 -6.65
CA GLY A 62 4.70 1.85 -7.44
C GLY A 62 5.66 2.68 -6.59
N HIS A 63 5.12 3.57 -5.75
CA HIS A 63 5.94 4.38 -4.84
C HIS A 63 6.93 3.53 -4.01
N THR A 64 6.41 2.47 -3.42
CA THR A 64 7.21 1.36 -2.87
C THR A 64 6.70 0.03 -3.42
N LEU A 65 7.55 -1.01 -3.36
CA LEU A 65 7.18 -2.36 -3.81
C LEU A 65 6.01 -2.95 -3.02
N GLY A 66 5.89 -2.56 -1.74
CA GLY A 66 4.82 -3.01 -0.86
C GLY A 66 3.70 -1.98 -0.65
N HIS A 67 3.65 -0.91 -1.47
CA HIS A 67 2.63 0.12 -1.37
C HIS A 67 1.22 -0.48 -1.52
N LEU A 68 0.30 0.04 -0.70
CA LEU A 68 -1.08 -0.45 -0.62
C LEU A 68 -2.03 0.71 -0.40
N ALA A 69 -3.26 0.55 -0.88
CA ALA A 69 -4.36 1.46 -0.63
C ALA A 69 -5.39 0.84 0.30
N VAL A 70 -6.19 1.69 0.94
CA VAL A 70 -7.32 1.25 1.78
C VAL A 70 -8.62 1.53 1.06
N VAL A 71 -9.45 0.51 0.89
CA VAL A 71 -10.82 0.67 0.43
C VAL A 71 -11.76 0.66 1.63
N VAL A 72 -12.64 1.66 1.70
CA VAL A 72 -13.72 1.75 2.68
C VAL A 72 -15.05 1.62 1.95
N ASP A 73 -15.82 0.59 2.31
CA ASP A 73 -17.17 0.33 1.82
C ASP A 73 -18.21 1.17 2.56
N MET A 74 -18.83 2.09 1.81
CA MET A 74 -19.89 2.99 2.29
C MET A 74 -21.30 2.47 1.94
N GLY A 75 -21.42 1.26 1.40
CA GLY A 75 -22.66 0.62 0.95
C GLY A 75 -23.06 1.03 -0.47
N GLU A 76 -23.18 2.32 -0.74
CA GLU A 76 -23.55 2.84 -2.07
C GLU A 76 -22.34 3.12 -2.97
N HIS A 77 -21.18 3.33 -2.36
CA HIS A 77 -19.94 3.65 -3.04
C HIS A 77 -18.73 3.20 -2.21
N TYR A 78 -17.56 3.23 -2.82
CA TYR A 78 -16.29 3.02 -2.14
C TYR A 78 -15.52 4.33 -2.01
N ILE A 79 -14.81 4.48 -0.89
CA ILE A 79 -13.76 5.48 -0.75
C ILE A 79 -12.42 4.77 -0.83
N LEU A 80 -11.56 5.22 -1.74
CA LEU A 80 -10.18 4.75 -1.85
C LEU A 80 -9.25 5.77 -1.19
N ILE A 81 -8.58 5.35 -0.12
CA ILE A 81 -7.46 6.09 0.48
C ILE A 81 -6.19 5.59 -0.21
N GLY A 82 -5.78 6.32 -1.25
CA GLY A 82 -4.72 5.92 -2.19
C GLY A 82 -3.29 6.06 -1.70
N GLY A 83 -3.07 6.58 -0.48
CA GLY A 83 -1.71 6.84 0.02
C GLY A 83 -0.98 7.84 -0.86
N ASP A 84 0.25 7.51 -1.22
CA ASP A 84 1.12 8.29 -2.11
C ASP A 84 1.15 7.71 -3.54
N ALA A 85 0.08 7.02 -3.96
CA ALA A 85 -0.08 6.57 -5.35
C ALA A 85 -0.07 7.70 -6.40
N SER A 86 -0.31 8.95 -5.97
CA SER A 86 -0.14 10.12 -6.81
C SER A 86 0.05 11.37 -5.95
N TYR A 87 0.90 12.28 -6.41
CA TYR A 87 1.13 13.59 -5.79
C TYR A 87 0.38 14.74 -6.47
N SER A 88 -0.30 14.46 -7.59
CA SER A 88 -0.89 15.47 -8.47
C SER A 88 -2.20 14.96 -9.07
N GLU A 89 -3.29 15.66 -8.79
CA GLU A 89 -4.60 15.34 -9.38
C GLU A 89 -4.55 15.36 -10.92
N GLN A 90 -3.79 16.31 -11.50
CA GLN A 90 -3.64 16.42 -12.94
C GLN A 90 -2.97 15.16 -13.52
N ASP A 91 -1.91 14.67 -12.89
CA ASP A 91 -1.20 13.48 -13.35
C ASP A 91 -2.03 12.21 -13.15
N MET A 92 -2.75 12.11 -12.03
CA MET A 92 -3.71 11.04 -11.78
C MET A 92 -4.78 10.98 -12.89
N LEU A 93 -5.39 12.11 -13.23
CA LEU A 93 -6.41 12.19 -14.28
C LEU A 93 -5.85 11.90 -15.68
N ALA A 94 -4.58 12.24 -15.93
CA ALA A 94 -3.90 11.95 -17.18
C ALA A 94 -3.36 10.51 -17.27
N GLY A 95 -3.33 9.78 -16.15
CA GLY A 95 -2.70 8.45 -16.06
C GLY A 95 -1.17 8.50 -16.15
N ASN A 96 -0.56 9.62 -15.76
CA ASN A 96 0.89 9.78 -15.74
C ASN A 96 1.49 9.11 -14.48
N ILE A 97 2.60 8.42 -14.66
CA ILE A 97 3.41 7.90 -13.56
C ILE A 97 4.29 9.03 -13.03
N ASP A 98 4.30 9.24 -11.72
CA ASP A 98 5.15 10.25 -11.10
C ASP A 98 6.64 9.84 -11.08
N GLY A 99 7.51 10.81 -10.79
CA GLY A 99 8.96 10.61 -10.72
C GLY A 99 9.45 9.87 -9.47
N VAL A 100 8.56 9.48 -8.56
CA VAL A 100 8.86 8.81 -7.28
C VAL A 100 8.20 7.43 -7.27
N CYS A 101 8.34 6.70 -8.38
CA CYS A 101 7.88 5.33 -8.54
C CYS A 101 9.07 4.40 -8.82
N ASN A 102 9.10 3.28 -8.11
CA ASN A 102 9.99 2.15 -8.37
C ASN A 102 9.17 1.04 -9.06
N ALA A 103 9.35 0.88 -10.36
CA ALA A 103 8.77 -0.22 -11.14
C ALA A 103 9.66 -1.48 -11.06
#